data_AF-T4VPA9-F1
#
_entry.id   AF-T4VPA9-F1
#
_cell.length_a   1.000
_cell.length_b   1.000
_cell.length_c   1.000
_cell.angle_alpha   90.00
_cell.angle_beta   90.00
_cell.angle_gamma   90.00
#
_symmetry.space_group_name_H-M   'P 1'
#
loop_
_entity.id
_entity.type
_entity.pdbx_description
1 polymer ?
#
loop_
_entity_poly.entity_id
_entity_poly.type
_entity_poly.pdbx_seq_one_letter_code
_entity_poly.pdbx_strand_id
1 'polypeptide(L)'
;MVVLNALPKTALAPILIVWAGAGMKGIIVIAITISVVVTILSAYNYFISVDEEKIKMLKSFGATKFQILTKLIFPSNIGNLINLTKINIGMAWVGVIVGEFLVSRYGLGYLIVYGGQVFKLDLVMMGVIVLAVCALVMYQVLNIAEKIYRSKR
;
A
#
# COMPACT_ATOMS: atom_id res chain seq x y z
N MET A 1 -17.19 -4.89 -2.26
CA MET A 1 -16.51 -3.81 -1.50
C MET A 1 -16.41 -4.11 0.00
N VAL A 2 -17.51 -4.46 0.66
CA VAL A 2 -17.52 -4.66 2.13
C VAL A 2 -16.70 -5.87 2.57
N VAL A 3 -16.82 -7.03 1.90
CA VAL A 3 -16.12 -8.27 2.30
C VAL A 3 -14.58 -8.14 2.23
N LEU A 4 -14.03 -7.54 1.17
CA LEU A 4 -12.59 -7.32 1.04
C LEU A 4 -12.02 -6.28 2.02
N ASN A 5 -12.84 -5.32 2.47
CA ASN A 5 -12.45 -4.38 3.51
C ASN A 5 -12.58 -4.97 4.92
N ALA A 6 -13.63 -5.77 5.14
CA ALA A 6 -13.96 -6.39 6.43
C ALA A 6 -13.09 -7.60 6.73
N LEU A 7 -12.52 -8.27 5.71
CA LEU A 7 -11.61 -9.37 5.92
C LEU A 7 -10.34 -8.82 6.60
N PRO A 8 -9.96 -9.35 7.78
CA PRO A 8 -8.76 -8.93 8.47
C PRO A 8 -7.55 -9.33 7.62
N LYS A 9 -7.03 -8.38 6.84
CA LYS A 9 -5.93 -8.59 5.89
C LYS A 9 -4.70 -9.19 6.58
N THR A 10 -4.49 -8.85 7.85
CA THR A 10 -3.45 -9.38 8.73
C THR A 10 -3.69 -10.84 9.15
N ALA A 11 -4.93 -11.30 9.23
CA ALA A 11 -5.26 -12.69 9.55
C ALA A 11 -4.95 -13.67 8.41
N LEU A 12 -4.76 -13.17 7.18
CA LEU A 12 -4.27 -13.99 6.07
C LEU A 12 -2.77 -14.26 6.16
N ALA A 13 -2.03 -13.49 6.96
CA ALA A 13 -0.57 -13.59 7.00
C ALA A 13 -0.05 -15.00 7.39
N PRO A 14 -0.59 -15.69 8.41
CA PRO A 14 -0.17 -17.06 8.72
C PRO A 14 -0.40 -18.05 7.57
N ILE A 15 -1.54 -17.95 6.88
CA ILE A 15 -1.87 -18.83 5.73
C ILE A 15 -0.88 -18.58 4.59
N LEU A 16 -0.60 -17.31 4.29
CA LEU A 16 0.35 -16.92 3.26
C LEU A 16 1.78 -17.40 3.57
N ILE A 17 2.16 -17.42 4.84
CA ILE A 17 3.47 -17.94 5.27
C ILE A 17 3.56 -19.45 5.05
N VAL A 18 2.52 -20.19 5.42
CA VAL A 18 2.48 -21.65 5.19
C VAL A 18 2.62 -21.96 3.70
N TRP A 19 2.04 -21.14 2.84
CA TRP A 19 2.04 -21.36 1.39
C TRP A 19 3.31 -20.86 0.69
N ALA A 20 3.77 -19.65 1.01
CA ALA A 20 4.94 -19.01 0.39
C ALA A 20 6.28 -19.40 1.04
N GLY A 21 6.22 -20.03 2.23
CA GLY A 21 7.37 -20.46 3.01
C GLY A 21 7.79 -19.45 4.09
N ALA A 22 8.37 -19.98 5.16
CA ALA A 22 8.95 -19.18 6.24
C ALA A 22 10.25 -18.51 5.79
N GLY A 23 10.32 -17.19 5.87
CA GLY A 23 11.48 -16.39 5.51
C GLY A 23 11.13 -15.19 4.65
N MET A 24 12.14 -14.60 3.99
CA MET A 24 12.01 -13.33 3.25
C MET A 24 10.93 -13.38 2.15
N LYS A 25 10.79 -14.52 1.46
CA LYS A 25 9.78 -14.70 0.41
C LYS A 25 8.36 -14.56 0.97
N GLY A 26 8.06 -15.19 2.11
CA GLY A 26 6.75 -15.09 2.77
C GLY A 26 6.41 -13.66 3.20
N ILE A 27 7.40 -12.94 3.75
CA ILE A 27 7.25 -11.54 4.17
C ILE A 27 6.89 -10.65 2.98
N ILE A 28 7.57 -10.83 1.84
CA ILE A 28 7.30 -10.08 0.61
C ILE A 28 5.88 -10.39 0.10
N VAL A 29 5.46 -11.66 0.10
CA VAL A 29 4.12 -12.06 -0.35
C VAL A 29 3.03 -11.43 0.53
N ILE A 30 3.23 -11.37 1.85
CA ILE A 30 2.30 -10.70 2.76
C ILE A 30 2.21 -9.21 2.43
N ALA A 31 3.34 -8.52 2.29
CA ALA A 31 3.39 -7.10 1.97
C ALA A 31 2.69 -6.77 0.64
N ILE A 32 2.92 -7.59 -0.39
CA ILE A 32 2.26 -7.45 -1.69
C ILE A 32 0.76 -7.67 -1.55
N THR A 33 0.33 -8.73 -0.87
CA THR A 33 -1.09 -9.07 -0.75
C THR A 33 -1.88 -7.96 -0.05
N ILE A 34 -1.35 -7.42 1.05
CA ILE A 34 -1.97 -6.31 1.78
C ILE A 34 -2.06 -5.07 0.88
N SER A 35 -0.98 -4.75 0.16
CA SER A 35 -0.92 -3.56 -0.71
C SER A 35 -1.84 -3.69 -1.93
N VAL A 36 -1.92 -4.87 -2.55
CA VAL A 36 -2.75 -5.12 -3.74
C VAL A 36 -4.23 -4.93 -3.43
N VAL A 37 -4.72 -5.45 -2.30
CA VAL A 37 -6.13 -5.28 -1.90
C VAL A 37 -6.49 -3.80 -1.75
N VAL A 38 -5.64 -3.03 -1.07
CA VAL A 38 -5.85 -1.57 -0.90
C VAL A 38 -5.80 -0.84 -2.24
N THR A 39 -4.83 -1.21 -3.09
CA THR A 39 -4.67 -0.63 -4.43
C THR A 39 -5.93 -0.81 -5.27
N ILE A 40 -6.45 -2.04 -5.34
CA ILE A 40 -7.62 -2.36 -6.17
C ILE A 40 -8.85 -1.59 -5.68
N LEU A 41 -9.10 -1.58 -4.37
CA LEU A 41 -10.27 -0.91 -3.79
C LEU A 41 -10.22 0.60 -4.00
N SER A 42 -9.08 1.23 -3.74
CA SER A 42 -8.91 2.68 -3.92
C SER A 42 -8.93 3.08 -5.40
N ALA A 43 -8.23 2.34 -6.26
CA ALA A 43 -8.23 2.62 -7.70
C ALA A 43 -9.63 2.50 -8.30
N TYR A 44 -10.41 1.48 -7.90
CA TYR A 44 -11.79 1.35 -8.31
C TYR A 44 -12.62 2.56 -7.88
N ASN A 45 -12.51 2.99 -6.61
CA ASN A 45 -13.23 4.15 -6.10
C ASN A 45 -12.88 5.42 -6.90
N TYR A 46 -11.59 5.65 -7.18
CA TYR A 46 -11.18 6.79 -8.00
C TYR A 46 -11.75 6.76 -9.42
N PHE A 47 -11.91 5.58 -10.01
CA PHE A 47 -12.41 5.45 -11.37
C PHE A 47 -13.93 5.65 -11.46
N ILE A 48 -14.69 5.25 -10.44
CA ILE A 48 -16.14 5.48 -10.40
C ILE A 48 -16.52 6.89 -9.93
N SER A 49 -15.63 7.58 -9.19
CA SER A 49 -15.86 8.96 -8.74
C SER A 49 -15.59 10.02 -9.81
N VAL A 50 -15.26 9.62 -11.05
CA VAL A 50 -15.11 10.56 -12.17
C VAL A 50 -16.47 11.13 -12.55
N ASP A 51 -16.50 12.44 -12.77
CA ASP A 51 -17.69 13.19 -13.16
C ASP A 51 -18.50 12.53 -14.29
N GLU A 52 -19.72 12.10 -13.94
CA GLU A 52 -20.63 11.45 -14.87
C GLU A 52 -21.04 12.35 -16.04
N GLU A 53 -21.05 13.68 -15.86
CA GLU A 53 -21.41 14.62 -16.92
C GLU A 53 -20.37 14.62 -18.04
N LYS A 54 -19.09 14.57 -17.70
CA LYS A 54 -17.99 14.44 -18.67
C LYS A 54 -18.06 13.12 -19.43
N ILE A 55 -18.47 12.04 -18.75
CA ILE A 55 -18.69 10.74 -19.38
C ILE A 55 -19.88 10.79 -20.35
N LYS A 56 -21.01 11.40 -19.94
CA LYS A 56 -22.20 11.59 -20.79
C LYS A 56 -21.89 12.45 -22.02
N MET A 57 -21.14 13.54 -21.85
CA MET A 57 -20.70 14.42 -22.93
C MET A 57 -19.88 13.65 -23.98
N LEU A 58 -18.88 12.88 -23.56
CA LEU A 58 -18.08 12.07 -24.49
C LEU A 58 -18.91 10.99 -25.20
N LYS A 59 -19.87 10.37 -24.50
CA LYS A 59 -20.81 9.43 -25.12
C LYS A 59 -21.68 10.10 -26.18
N SER A 60 -22.13 11.34 -25.96
CA SER A 60 -22.90 12.10 -26.96
C SER A 60 -22.07 12.42 -28.21
N PHE A 61 -20.75 12.56 -28.08
CA PHE A 61 -19.81 12.68 -29.22
C PHE A 61 -19.48 11.33 -29.88
N GLY A 62 -20.12 10.23 -29.49
CA GLY A 62 -19.87 8.90 -30.05
C GLY A 62 -18.60 8.22 -29.55
N ALA A 63 -18.01 8.69 -28.43
CA ALA A 63 -16.78 8.10 -27.92
C ALA A 63 -16.97 6.65 -27.45
N THR A 64 -16.01 5.79 -27.79
CA THR A 64 -16.01 4.39 -27.36
C THR A 64 -15.56 4.25 -25.90
N LYS A 65 -15.91 3.13 -25.24
CA LYS A 65 -15.51 2.85 -23.85
C LYS A 65 -14.00 2.98 -23.63
N PHE A 66 -13.20 2.56 -24.60
CA PHE A 66 -11.73 2.65 -24.53
C PHE A 66 -11.23 4.10 -24.62
N GLN A 67 -11.87 4.94 -25.43
CA GLN A 67 -11.56 6.38 -25.50
C GLN A 67 -11.93 7.09 -24.20
N ILE A 68 -13.06 6.76 -23.58
CA ILE A 68 -13.44 7.33 -22.28
C ILE A 68 -12.43 6.92 -21.20
N LEU A 69 -12.01 5.66 -21.18
CA LEU A 69 -11.00 5.18 -20.22
C LEU A 69 -9.67 5.92 -20.37
N THR A 70 -9.14 5.98 -21.59
CA THR A 70 -7.79 6.49 -21.86
C THR A 70 -7.70 8.01 -21.93
N LYS A 71 -8.75 8.70 -22.38
CA LYS A 71 -8.74 10.17 -22.56
C LYS A 71 -9.38 10.96 -21.43
N LEU A 72 -10.24 10.34 -20.62
CA LEU A 72 -10.90 11.02 -19.49
C LEU A 72 -10.49 10.40 -18.16
N ILE A 73 -10.82 9.12 -17.94
CA ILE A 73 -10.72 8.48 -16.62
C ILE A 73 -9.26 8.39 -16.16
N PHE A 74 -8.37 7.87 -17.00
CA PHE A 74 -6.95 7.70 -16.66
C PHE A 74 -6.24 9.03 -16.41
N PRO A 75 -6.25 10.02 -17.34
CA PRO A 75 -5.55 11.29 -17.13
C PRO A 75 -6.13 12.13 -15.99
N SER A 76 -7.44 12.06 -15.74
CA SER A 76 -8.08 12.75 -14.61
C SER A 76 -7.69 12.15 -13.26
N ASN A 77 -7.28 10.88 -13.22
CA ASN A 77 -6.92 10.17 -11.99
C ASN A 77 -5.42 10.04 -11.73
N ILE A 78 -4.55 10.58 -12.59
CA ILE A 78 -3.08 10.49 -12.38
C ILE A 78 -2.67 10.98 -10.99
N GLY A 79 -3.23 12.11 -10.52
CA GLY A 79 -2.94 12.62 -9.17
C GLY A 79 -3.42 11.67 -8.07
N ASN A 80 -4.58 11.05 -8.25
CA ASN A 80 -5.13 10.07 -7.31
C ASN A 80 -4.29 8.78 -7.28
N LEU A 81 -3.75 8.35 -8.42
CA LEU A 81 -2.85 7.20 -8.50
C LEU A 81 -1.51 7.46 -7.80
N ILE A 82 -0.97 8.69 -7.88
CA ILE A 82 0.23 9.05 -7.13
C ILE A 82 -0.03 9.03 -5.62
N ASN A 83 -1.17 9.59 -5.19
CA ASN A 83 -1.60 9.50 -3.79
C ASN A 83 -1.81 8.06 -3.34
N LEU A 84 -2.30 7.19 -4.23
CA LEU A 84 -2.45 5.77 -3.93
C LEU A 84 -1.10 5.09 -3.66
N THR A 85 -0.06 5.45 -4.41
CA THR A 85 1.30 4.96 -4.16
C THR A 85 1.82 5.39 -2.79
N LYS A 86 1.52 6.61 -2.34
CA LYS A 86 1.87 7.07 -0.97
C LYS A 86 1.24 6.21 0.10
N ILE A 87 -0.06 5.92 -0.04
CA ILE A 87 -0.79 5.07 0.91
C ILE A 87 -0.19 3.66 0.91
N ASN A 88 0.11 3.12 -0.26
CA ASN A 88 0.66 1.78 -0.39
C ASN A 88 2.05 1.61 0.23
N ILE A 89 2.90 2.63 0.27
CA ILE A 89 4.18 2.54 1.00
C ILE A 89 3.92 2.26 2.48
N GLY A 90 2.99 2.97 3.11
CA GLY A 90 2.61 2.73 4.49
C GLY A 90 2.06 1.31 4.68
N MET A 91 1.19 0.86 3.77
CA MET A 91 0.61 -0.48 3.84
C MET A 91 1.64 -1.59 3.61
N ALA A 92 2.64 -1.36 2.76
CA ALA A 92 3.76 -2.28 2.54
C ALA A 92 4.61 -2.42 3.80
N TRP A 93 4.92 -1.31 4.49
CA TRP A 93 5.61 -1.34 5.79
C TRP A 93 4.84 -2.17 6.80
N VAL A 94 3.53 -1.93 6.95
CA VAL A 94 2.68 -2.74 7.83
C VAL A 94 2.78 -4.23 7.48
N GLY A 95 2.72 -4.58 6.19
CA GLY A 95 2.83 -5.97 5.76
C GLY A 95 4.20 -6.60 6.02
N VAL A 96 5.29 -5.85 5.82
CA VAL A 96 6.64 -6.32 6.14
C VAL A 96 6.79 -6.57 7.63
N ILE A 97 6.35 -5.65 8.48
CA ILE A 97 6.47 -5.77 9.94
C ILE A 97 5.65 -6.96 10.46
N VAL A 98 4.41 -7.12 9.96
CA VAL A 98 3.57 -8.28 10.29
C VAL A 98 4.25 -9.58 9.85
N GLY A 99 4.86 -9.61 8.66
CA GLY A 99 5.63 -10.77 8.20
C GLY A 99 6.85 -11.04 9.07
N GLU A 100 7.62 -10.02 9.43
CA GLU A 100 8.79 -10.13 10.30
C GLU A 100 8.42 -10.67 11.69
N PHE A 101 7.30 -10.23 12.25
CA PHE A 101 6.79 -10.69 13.54
C PHE A 101 6.48 -12.20 13.55
N LEU A 102 6.00 -12.74 12.43
CA LEU A 102 5.49 -14.11 12.37
C LEU A 102 6.56 -15.16 12.09
N VAL A 103 7.59 -14.84 11.29
CA VAL A 103 8.53 -15.85 10.79
C VAL A 103 9.99 -15.43 10.78
N SER A 104 10.30 -14.15 10.93
CA SER A 104 11.69 -13.72 10.82
C SER A 104 12.45 -13.91 12.14
N ARG A 105 13.74 -14.23 12.02
CA ARG A 105 14.71 -14.23 13.14
C ARG A 105 15.63 -13.02 13.12
N TYR A 106 15.37 -12.08 12.22
CA TYR A 106 16.14 -10.86 11.98
C TYR A 106 15.20 -9.73 11.52
N GLY A 107 15.62 -8.48 11.62
CA GLY A 107 14.83 -7.32 11.19
C GLY A 107 14.27 -6.50 12.34
N LEU A 108 13.77 -5.31 12.01
CA LEU A 108 13.26 -4.36 13.01
C LEU A 108 12.02 -4.89 13.71
N GLY A 109 11.12 -5.54 12.95
CA GLY A 109 9.93 -6.12 13.52
C GLY A 109 10.26 -7.24 14.51
N TYR A 110 11.21 -8.11 14.16
CA TYR A 110 11.70 -9.14 15.06
C TYR A 110 12.27 -8.56 16.36
N LEU A 111 13.10 -7.52 16.28
CA LEU A 111 13.72 -6.87 17.46
C LEU A 111 12.67 -6.27 18.41
N ILE A 112 11.60 -5.69 17.87
CA ILE A 112 10.49 -5.14 18.65
C ILE A 112 9.77 -6.26 19.41
N VAL A 113 9.44 -7.37 18.73
CA VAL A 113 8.77 -8.53 19.37
C VAL A 113 9.67 -9.16 20.42
N TYR A 114 10.94 -9.39 20.08
CA TYR A 114 11.92 -9.96 20.99
C TYR A 114 12.11 -9.09 22.23
N GLY A 115 12.30 -7.78 22.06
CA GLY A 115 12.41 -6.82 23.17
C GLY A 115 11.19 -6.84 24.09
N GLY A 116 10.00 -7.00 23.52
CA GLY A 116 8.76 -7.16 24.29
C GLY A 116 8.73 -8.47 25.08
N GLN A 117 9.18 -9.59 24.49
CA GLN A 117 9.24 -10.90 25.13
C GLN A 117 10.21 -10.94 26.32
N VAL A 118 11.37 -10.27 26.20
CA VAL A 118 12.36 -10.19 27.29
C VAL A 118 12.13 -8.99 28.21
N PHE A 119 11.00 -8.28 28.07
CA PHE A 119 10.63 -7.08 28.83
C PHE A 119 11.70 -5.95 28.81
N LYS A 120 12.54 -5.91 27.76
CA LYS A 120 13.50 -4.82 27.52
C LYS A 120 12.85 -3.72 26.69
N LEU A 121 12.08 -2.85 27.36
CA LEU A 121 11.36 -1.76 26.70
C LEU A 121 12.29 -0.77 25.99
N ASP A 122 13.54 -0.61 26.43
CA ASP A 122 14.54 0.21 25.74
C ASP A 122 14.76 -0.26 24.29
N LEU A 123 14.85 -1.59 24.09
CA LEU A 123 15.02 -2.18 22.76
C LEU A 123 13.76 -2.00 21.89
N VAL A 124 12.58 -2.15 22.50
CA VAL A 124 11.30 -1.96 21.84
C VAL A 124 11.16 -0.51 21.34
N MET A 125 11.42 0.46 22.23
CA MET A 125 11.31 1.89 21.91
C MET A 125 12.34 2.29 20.85
N MET A 126 13.58 1.83 20.96
CA MET A 126 14.60 2.04 19.93
C MET A 126 14.13 1.49 18.57
N GLY A 127 13.63 0.25 18.53
CA GLY A 127 13.12 -0.38 17.31
C GLY A 127 11.99 0.43 16.67
N VAL A 128 11.02 0.88 17.47
CA VAL A 128 9.89 1.71 17.01
C VAL A 128 10.37 3.05 16.46
N ILE A 129 11.32 3.72 17.12
CA ILE A 129 11.88 5.00 16.66
C ILE A 129 12.61 4.82 15.32
N VAL A 130 13.48 3.83 15.21
CA VAL A 130 14.23 3.55 13.96
C VAL A 130 13.26 3.25 12.81
N LEU A 131 12.22 2.46 13.08
CA LEU A 131 11.18 2.14 12.11
C LEU A 131 10.41 3.38 11.68
N ALA A 132 10.04 4.25 12.62
CA ALA A 132 9.38 5.52 12.31
C ALA A 132 10.25 6.42 11.42
N VAL A 133 11.56 6.52 11.71
CA VAL A 133 12.51 7.27 10.88
C VAL A 133 12.59 6.67 9.48
N CYS A 134 12.73 5.35 9.33
CA CYS A 134 12.76 4.69 8.03
C CYS A 134 11.48 4.92 7.21
N ALA A 135 10.32 4.81 7.85
CA ALA A 135 9.03 5.06 7.21
C ALA A 135 8.90 6.53 6.76
N LEU A 136 9.33 7.48 7.61
CA LEU A 136 9.33 8.90 7.28
C LEU A 136 10.27 9.22 6.10
N VAL A 137 11.47 8.66 6.09
CA VAL A 137 12.44 8.84 5.00
C VAL A 137 11.86 8.33 3.68
N MET A 138 11.29 7.12 3.66
CA MET A 138 10.66 6.60 2.44
C MET A 138 9.48 7.46 1.98
N TYR A 139 8.65 7.93 2.91
CA TYR A 139 7.54 8.82 2.59
C TYR A 139 8.02 10.16 1.99
N GLN A 140 9.07 10.75 2.57
CA GLN A 140 9.66 11.99 2.08
C GLN A 140 10.28 11.84 0.68
N VAL A 141 10.99 10.73 0.42
CA VAL A 141 11.55 10.42 -0.90
C VAL A 141 10.45 10.41 -1.96
N LEU A 142 9.32 9.77 -1.68
CA LEU A 142 8.22 9.76 -2.63
C LEU A 142 7.55 11.13 -2.77
N ASN A 143 7.44 11.90 -1.69
CA ASN A 143 6.88 13.25 -1.76
C ASN A 143 7.73 14.18 -2.64
N ILE A 144 9.06 14.04 -2.58
CA ILE A 144 9.99 14.75 -3.46
C ILE A 144 9.80 14.27 -4.91
N ALA A 145 9.70 12.96 -5.13
CA ALA A 145 9.46 12.39 -6.46
C ALA A 145 8.15 12.90 -7.08
N GLU A 146 7.06 12.98 -6.30
CA GLU A 146 5.80 13.58 -6.76
C GLU A 146 5.97 15.06 -7.10
N LYS A 147 6.65 15.84 -6.25
CA LYS A 147 6.85 17.27 -6.49
C LYS A 147 7.60 17.52 -7.79
N ILE A 148 8.62 16.70 -8.08
CA ILE A 148 9.36 16.74 -9.35
C ILE A 148 8.44 16.40 -10.53
N TYR A 149 7.61 15.36 -10.41
CA TYR A 149 6.68 14.96 -11.46
C TYR A 149 5.62 16.04 -11.74
N ARG A 150 5.03 16.62 -10.70
CA ARG A 150 4.06 17.73 -10.82
C ARG A 150 4.68 19.01 -11.37
N SER A 151 5.93 19.32 -11.03
CA SER A 151 6.63 20.51 -11.54
C SER A 151 6.94 20.43 -13.04
N LYS A 152 6.90 19.24 -13.64
CA LYS A 152 7.21 19.00 -15.05
C LYS A 152 5.97 19.01 -15.96
N ARG A 153 4.77 19.23 -15.40
CA ARG A 153 3.48 19.22 -16.09
C ARG A 153 2.78 20.55 -15.89
#